data_AF-A0A356TEV8-F1
#
_entry.id   AF-A0A356TEV8-F1
#
_cell.length_a   1.000
_cell.length_b   1.000
_cell.length_c   1.000
_cell.angle_alpha   90.00
_cell.angle_beta   90.00
_cell.angle_gamma   90.00
#
_symmetry.space_group_name_H-M   'P 1'
#
loop_
_entity.id
_entity.type
_entity.pdbx_description
1 polymer ?
#
loop_
_entity_poly.entity_id
_entity_poly.type
_entity_poly.pdbx_seq_one_letter_code
_entity_poly.pdbx_strand_id
1 'polypeptide(L)'
;ALPPEPEPEITGVRRLADLDPLGALTEIERIEARGDADEDHRIMHATLLVALDRHEEAEAVLDRTLASSPRAAIAHFMRASLRLRAGDLEGARLGYERARVEAERLSPDSPLPHTDGEPAGRLAEAAARHLETLSRLEIA
;
A
#
# COMPACT_ATOMS: atom_id res chain seq x y z
N ALA A 1 -31.59 7.21 21.49
CA ALA A 1 -30.19 7.18 21.02
C ALA A 1 -30.24 7.20 19.50
N LEU A 2 -29.48 8.07 18.83
CA LEU A 2 -29.21 7.87 17.42
C LEU A 2 -28.51 6.51 17.27
N PRO A 3 -28.77 5.74 16.19
CA PRO A 3 -27.92 4.59 15.89
C PRO A 3 -26.46 5.05 15.87
N PRO A 4 -25.50 4.21 16.29
CA PRO A 4 -24.10 4.54 16.10
C PRO A 4 -23.92 4.91 14.63
N GLU A 5 -23.15 5.97 14.35
CA GLU A 5 -22.79 6.26 12.97
C GLU A 5 -22.21 4.97 12.37
N PRO A 6 -22.60 4.60 11.13
CA PRO A 6 -22.06 3.41 10.51
C PRO A 6 -20.53 3.51 10.58
N GLU A 7 -19.88 2.43 11.05
CA GLU A 7 -18.42 2.39 11.05
C GLU A 7 -17.91 2.77 9.65
N PRO A 8 -16.81 3.52 9.54
CA PRO A 8 -16.21 3.80 8.25
C PRO A 8 -16.07 2.49 7.47
N GLU A 9 -16.56 2.43 6.23
CA GLU A 9 -16.63 1.19 5.45
C GLU A 9 -15.24 0.51 5.38
N ILE A 10 -14.17 1.31 5.31
CA ILE A 10 -12.79 0.82 5.32
C ILE A 10 -12.37 0.11 6.63
N THR A 11 -12.86 0.54 7.79
CA THR A 11 -12.55 -0.13 9.07
C THR A 11 -13.16 -1.53 9.11
N GLY A 12 -14.37 -1.67 8.55
CA GLY A 12 -15.01 -2.97 8.37
C GLY A 12 -14.22 -3.89 7.43
N VAL A 13 -13.77 -3.35 6.29
CA VAL A 13 -12.93 -4.09 5.33
C VAL A 13 -11.63 -4.58 5.97
N ARG A 14 -10.92 -3.71 6.70
CA ARG A 14 -9.65 -4.06 7.36
C ARG A 14 -9.81 -5.19 8.35
N ARG A 15 -10.84 -5.11 9.19
CA ARG A 15 -11.18 -6.17 10.14
C ARG A 15 -11.55 -7.48 9.43
N LEU A 16 -12.23 -7.39 8.29
CA LEU A 16 -12.56 -8.56 7.48
C LEU A 16 -11.31 -9.15 6.81
N ALA A 17 -10.34 -8.34 6.40
CA ALA A 17 -9.13 -8.79 5.72
C ALA A 17 -8.34 -9.83 6.53
N ASP A 18 -8.28 -9.67 7.85
CA ASP A 18 -7.59 -10.61 8.75
C ASP A 18 -8.31 -11.97 8.88
N LEU A 19 -9.63 -12.01 8.63
CA LEU A 19 -10.48 -13.18 8.82
C LEU A 19 -10.82 -13.89 7.50
N ASP A 20 -11.07 -13.11 6.46
CA ASP A 20 -11.52 -13.53 5.15
C ASP A 20 -11.06 -12.50 4.09
N PRO A 21 -9.83 -12.65 3.57
CA PRO A 21 -9.28 -11.72 2.56
C PRO A 21 -10.07 -11.74 1.25
N LEU A 22 -10.73 -12.85 0.90
CA LEU A 22 -11.58 -12.92 -0.29
C LEU A 22 -12.89 -12.16 -0.09
N GLY A 23 -13.51 -12.30 1.08
CA GLY A 23 -14.68 -11.51 1.47
C GLY A 23 -14.37 -10.01 1.54
N ALA A 24 -13.24 -9.64 2.12
CA ALA A 24 -12.77 -8.25 2.16
C ALA A 24 -12.53 -7.68 0.76
N LEU A 25 -11.98 -8.48 -0.16
CA LEU A 25 -11.78 -8.06 -1.54
C LEU A 25 -13.12 -7.86 -2.26
N THR A 26 -14.07 -8.76 -2.05
CA THR A 26 -15.42 -8.65 -2.60
C THR A 26 -16.13 -7.37 -2.10
N GLU A 27 -15.92 -6.98 -0.85
CA GLU A 27 -16.44 -5.73 -0.30
C GLU A 27 -15.84 -4.51 -1.01
N ILE A 28 -14.51 -4.48 -1.13
CA ILE A 28 -13.79 -3.41 -1.82
C ILE A 28 -14.23 -3.26 -3.28
N GLU A 29 -14.34 -4.36 -4.02
CA GLU A 29 -14.79 -4.35 -5.41
C GLU A 29 -16.21 -3.77 -5.54
N ARG A 30 -17.07 -4.02 -4.54
CA ARG A 30 -18.42 -3.43 -4.50
C ARG A 30 -18.39 -1.94 -4.24
N ILE A 31 -17.55 -1.48 -3.32
CA ILE A 31 -17.38 -0.05 -3.02
C ILE A 31 -16.88 0.69 -4.26
N GLU A 32 -15.87 0.12 -4.95
CA GLU A 32 -15.37 0.66 -6.22
C GLU A 32 -16.45 0.70 -7.30
N ALA A 33 -17.25 -0.36 -7.44
CA ALA A 33 -18.32 -0.44 -8.44
C ALA A 33 -19.44 0.60 -8.23
N ARG A 34 -19.68 1.04 -6.99
CA ARG A 34 -20.62 2.14 -6.68
C ARG A 34 -20.03 3.53 -6.98
N GLY A 35 -18.71 3.63 -7.13
CA GLY A 35 -18.01 4.90 -7.30
C GLY A 35 -17.65 5.60 -5.99
N ASP A 36 -17.74 4.90 -4.86
CA ASP A 36 -17.56 5.47 -3.52
C ASP A 36 -16.10 5.35 -3.02
N ALA A 37 -15.22 4.73 -3.80
CA ALA A 37 -13.86 4.40 -3.37
C ALA A 37 -12.91 5.62 -3.34
N ASP A 38 -12.41 5.92 -2.15
CA ASP A 38 -11.30 6.85 -1.94
C ASP A 38 -9.92 6.14 -2.03
N GLU A 39 -8.87 6.85 -1.62
CA GLU A 39 -7.51 6.32 -1.62
C GLU A 39 -7.30 5.18 -0.62
N ASP A 40 -7.92 5.22 0.56
CA ASP A 40 -7.81 4.16 1.56
C ASP A 40 -8.36 2.82 1.02
N HIS A 41 -9.49 2.89 0.30
CA HIS A 41 -10.07 1.72 -0.36
C HIS A 41 -9.13 1.13 -1.41
N ARG A 42 -8.48 1.96 -2.23
CA ARG A 42 -7.55 1.47 -3.26
C ARG A 42 -6.27 0.87 -2.67
N ILE A 43 -5.73 1.46 -1.60
CA ILE A 43 -4.58 0.88 -0.89
C ILE A 43 -4.96 -0.47 -0.26
N MET A 44 -6.14 -0.56 0.34
CA MET A 44 -6.64 -1.82 0.88
C MET A 44 -6.87 -2.86 -0.23
N HIS A 45 -7.43 -2.46 -1.36
CA HIS A 45 -7.59 -3.31 -2.54
C HIS A 45 -6.24 -3.92 -2.96
N ALA A 46 -5.22 -3.08 -3.17
CA ALA A 46 -3.89 -3.56 -3.52
C ALA A 46 -3.32 -4.50 -2.45
N THR A 47 -3.53 -4.19 -1.16
CA THR A 47 -3.06 -5.02 -0.05
C THR A 47 -3.67 -6.42 -0.06
N LEU A 48 -4.97 -6.50 -0.29
CA LEU A 48 -5.70 -7.77 -0.40
C LEU A 48 -5.24 -8.59 -1.62
N LEU A 49 -5.06 -7.93 -2.77
CA LEU A 49 -4.54 -8.59 -3.97
C LEU A 49 -3.13 -9.15 -3.75
N VAL A 50 -2.25 -8.42 -3.05
CA VAL A 50 -0.92 -8.93 -2.66
C VAL A 50 -1.05 -10.15 -1.74
N ALA A 51 -1.92 -10.09 -0.72
CA ALA A 51 -2.14 -11.21 0.20
C ALA A 51 -2.68 -12.46 -0.49
N LEU A 52 -3.41 -12.28 -1.59
CA LEU A 52 -3.97 -13.34 -2.42
C LEU A 52 -3.06 -13.75 -3.60
N ASP A 53 -1.80 -13.30 -3.63
CA ASP A 53 -0.81 -13.59 -4.68
C ASP A 53 -1.22 -13.09 -6.09
N ARG A 54 -2.21 -12.19 -6.18
CA ARG A 54 -2.70 -11.55 -7.41
C ARG A 54 -1.86 -10.32 -7.76
N HIS A 55 -0.56 -10.52 -7.96
CA HIS A 55 0.42 -9.43 -8.07
C HIS A 55 0.19 -8.47 -9.24
N GLU A 56 -0.17 -8.98 -10.42
CA GLU A 56 -0.38 -8.13 -11.61
C GLU A 56 -1.55 -7.17 -11.40
N GLU A 57 -2.63 -7.66 -10.79
CA GLU A 57 -3.79 -6.84 -10.46
C GLU A 57 -3.47 -5.84 -9.36
N ALA A 58 -2.69 -6.24 -8.35
CA ALA A 58 -2.21 -5.35 -7.31
C ALA A 58 -1.39 -4.19 -7.91
N GLU A 59 -0.48 -4.48 -8.85
CA GLU A 59 0.30 -3.43 -9.52
C GLU A 59 -0.59 -2.49 -10.34
N ALA A 60 -1.61 -3.01 -11.03
CA ALA A 60 -2.57 -2.17 -11.76
C ALA A 60 -3.37 -1.23 -10.83
N VAL A 61 -3.77 -1.70 -9.65
CA VAL A 61 -4.43 -0.86 -8.63
C VAL A 61 -3.47 0.21 -8.09
N LEU A 62 -2.22 -0.17 -7.80
CA LEU A 62 -1.19 0.76 -7.31
C LEU A 62 -0.85 1.83 -8.35
N ASP A 63 -0.79 1.47 -9.64
CA ASP A 63 -0.56 2.41 -10.73
C ASP A 63 -1.68 3.45 -10.85
N ARG A 64 -2.94 3.01 -10.76
CA ARG A 64 -4.09 3.92 -10.71
C ARG A 64 -4.05 4.83 -9.48
N THR A 65 -3.63 4.29 -8.34
CA THR A 65 -3.54 5.04 -7.08
C THR A 65 -2.46 6.11 -7.16
N LEU A 66 -1.29 5.77 -7.69
CA LEU A 66 -0.17 6.70 -7.86
C LEU A 66 -0.45 7.77 -8.93
N ALA A 67 -1.30 7.48 -9.92
CA ALA A 67 -1.77 8.49 -10.88
C ALA A 67 -2.61 9.58 -10.21
N SER A 68 -3.46 9.24 -9.23
CA SER A 68 -4.26 10.23 -8.48
C SER A 68 -3.53 10.82 -7.27
N SER A 69 -2.68 10.02 -6.64
CA SER A 69 -1.98 10.35 -5.40
C SER A 69 -0.48 10.06 -5.54
N PRO A 70 0.28 10.92 -6.28
CA PRO A 70 1.68 10.66 -6.61
C PRO A 70 2.62 10.59 -5.40
N ARG A 71 2.15 11.02 -4.23
CA ARG A 71 2.90 11.12 -2.97
C ARG A 71 2.56 10.04 -1.96
N ALA A 72 1.74 9.06 -2.34
CA ALA A 72 1.39 7.94 -1.47
C ALA A 72 2.62 7.07 -1.20
N ALA A 73 3.29 7.30 -0.06
CA ALA A 73 4.54 6.62 0.31
C ALA A 73 4.37 5.10 0.36
N ILE A 74 3.26 4.62 0.93
CA ILE A 74 2.95 3.20 1.03
C ILE A 74 2.71 2.56 -0.34
N ALA A 75 2.07 3.28 -1.28
CA ALA A 75 1.84 2.76 -2.63
C ALA A 75 3.15 2.56 -3.40
N HIS A 76 4.09 3.51 -3.29
CA HIS A 76 5.44 3.36 -3.86
C HIS A 76 6.16 2.14 -3.27
N PHE A 77 6.05 1.92 -1.95
CA PHE A 77 6.69 0.79 -1.28
C PHE A 77 6.11 -0.56 -1.71
N MET A 78 4.78 -0.68 -1.77
CA MET A 78 4.09 -1.89 -2.20
C MET A 78 4.45 -2.24 -3.64
N ARG A 79 4.41 -1.25 -4.54
CA ARG A 79 4.77 -1.45 -5.95
C ARG A 79 6.23 -1.82 -6.12
N ALA A 80 7.13 -1.19 -5.37
CA ALA A 80 8.55 -1.56 -5.35
C ALA A 80 8.76 -3.02 -4.95
N SER A 81 8.00 -3.49 -3.96
CA SER A 81 8.08 -4.86 -3.46
C SER A 81 7.55 -5.87 -4.49
N LEU A 82 6.51 -5.53 -5.24
CA LEU A 82 6.03 -6.35 -6.36
C LEU A 82 7.07 -6.44 -7.48
N ARG A 83 7.67 -5.31 -7.86
CA ARG A 83 8.72 -5.26 -8.88
C ARG A 83 9.97 -6.04 -8.49
N LEU A 84 10.36 -5.96 -7.22
CA LEU A 84 11.44 -6.77 -6.68
C LEU A 84 11.15 -8.26 -6.84
N ARG A 85 9.92 -8.72 -6.52
CA ARG A 85 9.49 -10.12 -6.71
C ARG A 85 9.50 -10.53 -8.19
N ALA A 86 9.18 -9.60 -9.08
CA ALA A 86 9.23 -9.81 -10.53
C ALA A 86 10.65 -9.77 -11.12
N GLY A 87 11.67 -9.45 -10.31
CA GLY A 87 13.06 -9.32 -10.77
C GLY A 87 13.39 -7.98 -11.44
N ASP A 88 12.45 -7.02 -11.44
CA ASP A 88 12.69 -5.65 -11.89
C ASP A 88 13.41 -4.86 -10.78
N LEU A 89 14.73 -5.08 -10.69
CA LEU A 89 15.57 -4.47 -9.65
C LEU A 89 15.60 -2.94 -9.75
N GLU A 90 15.64 -2.41 -10.96
CA GLU A 90 15.69 -0.97 -11.20
C GLU A 90 14.35 -0.30 -10.84
N GLY A 91 13.23 -0.91 -11.25
CA GLY A 91 11.91 -0.43 -10.87
C GLY A 91 11.64 -0.55 -9.37
N ALA A 92 12.17 -1.59 -8.71
CA ALA A 92 12.14 -1.73 -7.26
C ALA A 92 12.95 -0.62 -6.57
N ARG A 93 14.18 -0.38 -7.02
CA ARG A 93 15.06 0.68 -6.49
C ARG A 93 14.38 2.04 -6.55
N LEU A 94 13.87 2.43 -7.71
CA LEU A 94 13.16 3.70 -7.89
C LEU A 94 11.93 3.81 -6.97
N GLY A 95 11.17 2.72 -6.83
CA GLY A 95 10.00 2.69 -5.97
C GLY A 95 10.35 2.84 -4.48
N TYR A 96 11.37 2.12 -4.00
CA TYR A 96 11.83 2.26 -2.61
C TYR A 96 12.42 3.65 -2.33
N GLU A 97 13.14 4.26 -3.28
CA GLU A 97 13.61 5.65 -3.17
C GLU A 97 12.45 6.62 -2.99
N ARG A 98 11.41 6.48 -3.81
CA ARG A 98 10.20 7.32 -3.71
C ARG A 98 9.46 7.09 -2.40
N ALA A 99 9.28 5.84 -1.98
CA ALA A 99 8.66 5.51 -0.70
C ALA A 99 9.39 6.17 0.47
N ARG A 100 10.72 6.08 0.51
CA ARG A 100 11.55 6.72 1.55
C ARG A 100 11.39 8.23 1.54
N VAL A 101 11.56 8.87 0.37
CA VAL A 101 11.46 10.34 0.25
C VAL A 101 10.09 10.85 0.67
N GLU A 102 9.01 10.18 0.29
CA GLU A 102 7.67 10.60 0.68
C GLU A 102 7.40 10.36 2.18
N ALA A 103 7.90 9.27 2.75
CA ALA A 103 7.78 8.99 4.18
C ALA A 103 8.58 9.99 5.04
N GLU A 104 9.79 10.36 4.62
CA GLU A 104 10.66 11.34 5.30
C GLU A 104 10.12 12.77 5.29
N ARG A 105 9.09 13.06 4.49
CA ARG A 105 8.38 14.34 4.53
C ARG A 105 7.42 14.46 5.71
N LEU A 106 7.10 13.34 6.35
CA LEU A 106 6.27 13.26 7.54
C LEU A 106 7.15 13.20 8.78
N SER A 107 6.61 13.56 9.95
CA SER A 107 7.31 13.34 11.22
C SER A 107 7.50 11.83 11.42
N PRO A 108 8.67 11.34 11.89
CA PRO A 108 8.94 9.90 12.02
C PRO A 108 7.91 9.13 12.84
N ASP A 109 7.40 9.74 13.92
CA ASP A 109 6.39 9.15 14.81
C ASP A 109 4.95 9.35 14.32
N SER A 110 4.75 10.11 13.24
CA SER A 110 3.40 10.32 12.71
C SER A 110 2.89 9.07 11.99
N PRO A 111 1.59 8.78 12.11
CA PRO A 111 1.01 7.64 11.41
C PRO A 111 1.06 7.86 9.90
N LEU A 112 1.46 6.83 9.17
CA LEU A 112 1.42 6.82 7.72
C LEU A 112 -0.03 6.83 7.26
N PRO A 113 -0.38 7.73 6.32
CA PRO A 113 -1.66 7.67 5.64
C PRO A 113 -1.92 6.28 5.07
N HIS A 114 -3.18 5.85 5.14
CA HIS A 114 -3.67 4.60 4.55
C HIS A 114 -3.15 3.31 5.20
N THR A 115 -2.52 3.42 6.36
CA THR A 115 -2.08 2.28 7.19
C THR A 115 -2.84 2.25 8.51
N ASP A 116 -2.73 1.16 9.27
CA ASP A 116 -3.26 1.06 10.64
C ASP A 116 -2.30 1.66 11.68
N GLY A 117 -1.92 2.91 11.45
CA GLY A 117 -1.08 3.68 12.38
C GLY A 117 0.40 3.33 12.34
N GLU A 118 0.88 2.71 11.27
CA GLU A 118 2.30 2.43 11.09
C GLU A 118 3.09 3.75 11.05
N PRO A 119 4.15 3.94 11.86
CA PRO A 119 4.91 5.18 11.87
C PRO A 119 5.65 5.43 10.55
N ALA A 120 5.68 6.68 10.09
CA ALA A 120 6.38 7.06 8.86
C ALA A 120 7.86 6.69 8.88
N GLY A 121 8.52 6.82 10.03
CA GLY A 121 9.92 6.43 10.20
C GLY A 121 10.14 4.93 9.91
N ARG A 122 9.20 4.07 10.28
CA ARG A 122 9.31 2.62 10.06
C ARG A 122 9.30 2.27 8.58
N LEU A 123 8.47 2.93 7.78
CA LEU A 123 8.45 2.73 6.32
C LEU A 123 9.73 3.27 5.67
N ALA A 124 10.21 4.44 6.10
CA ALA A 124 11.46 5.01 5.61
C ALA A 124 12.66 4.07 5.89
N GLU A 125 12.74 3.53 7.11
CA GLU A 125 13.75 2.54 7.49
C GLU A 125 13.61 1.24 6.67
N ALA A 126 12.39 0.74 6.48
CA ALA A 126 12.14 -0.43 5.65
C ALA A 126 12.62 -0.21 4.21
N ALA A 127 12.28 0.92 3.60
CA ALA A 127 12.73 1.28 2.27
C ALA A 127 14.26 1.40 2.18
N ALA A 128 14.90 2.02 3.18
CA ALA A 128 16.35 2.16 3.23
C ALA A 128 17.07 0.80 3.28
N ARG A 129 16.56 -0.17 4.04
CA ARG A 129 17.11 -1.54 4.10
C ARG A 129 17.02 -2.27 2.76
N HIS A 130 15.90 -2.11 2.04
CA HIS A 130 15.76 -2.68 0.70
C HIS A 130 16.74 -2.04 -0.29
N LEU A 131 16.91 -0.72 -0.25
CA LEU A 131 17.89 -0.02 -1.09
C LEU A 131 19.32 -0.48 -0.80
N GLU A 132 19.70 -0.64 0.47
CA GLU A 132 21.02 -1.17 0.82
C GLU A 132 21.23 -2.58 0.28
N THR A 133 20.20 -3.43 0.35
CA THR A 133 20.25 -4.79 -0.19
C THR A 133 20.44 -4.77 -1.71
N LEU A 134 19.68 -3.95 -2.42
CA LEU A 134 19.78 -3.79 -3.89
C LEU A 134 21.16 -3.30 -4.32
N SER A 135 21.70 -2.28 -3.65
CA SER A 135 23.05 -1.77 -3.93
C SER A 135 24.14 -2.83 -3.77
N ARG A 136 23.98 -3.79 -2.85
CA ARG A 136 24.93 -4.91 -2.69
C ARG A 136 24.82 -5.93 -3.82
N LEU A 137 23.63 -6.13 -4.38
CA LEU A 137 23.42 -7.05 -5.51
C LEU A 137 24.02 -6.51 -6.81
N GLU A 138 24.08 -5.20 -6.99
CA GLU A 138 24.68 -4.56 -8.17
C GLU A 138 26.22 -4.64 -8.19
N ILE A 139 26.85 -4.87 -7.03
CA ILE A 139 28.31 -4.96 -6.87
C ILE A 139 28.81 -6.41 -6.97
N ALA A 140 27.91 -7.41 -6.91
CA ALA A 140 28.22 -8.84 -6.94
C ALA A 140 28.23 -9.42 -8.36
#